data_AF-A0A2M7EM91-F1
#
_entry.id   AF-A0A2M7EM91-F1
#
_cell.length_a   1.000
_cell.length_b   1.000
_cell.length_c   1.000
_cell.angle_alpha   90.00
_cell.angle_beta   90.00
_cell.angle_gamma   90.00
#
_symmetry.space_group_name_H-M   'P 1'
#
loop_
_entity.id
_entity.type
_entity.pdbx_description
1 polymer ?
#
loop_
_entity_poly.entity_id
_entity_poly.type
_entity_poly.pdbx_seq_one_letter_code
_entity_poly.pdbx_strand_id
1 'polypeptide(L)' 'MTRRITMLGVALMLAALISLDLATSAPLDPFHVPRLIALGSGQSSGGAICAALPPGQ' A
#
# COMPACT_ATOMS: atom_id res chain seq x y z
N MET A 1 7.17 -15.62 31.34
CA MET A 1 6.12 -14.60 31.50
C MET A 1 6.35 -13.37 30.61
N THR A 2 7.58 -12.86 30.55
CA THR A 2 8.01 -11.74 29.68
C THR A 2 7.61 -11.85 28.21
N ARG A 3 7.73 -13.03 27.59
CA ARG A 3 7.36 -13.24 26.17
C ARG A 3 5.90 -12.92 25.83
N ARG A 4 4.97 -13.13 26.77
CA ARG A 4 3.54 -12.81 26.55
C ARG A 4 3.29 -11.31 26.68
N ILE A 5 3.97 -10.67 27.63
CA ILE A 5 3.87 -9.23 27.87
C ILE A 5 4.47 -8.46 26.69
N THR A 6 5.64 -8.88 26.18
CA THR A 6 6.25 -8.25 25.01
C THR A 6 5.40 -8.43 23.76
N MET A 7 4.83 -9.62 23.53
CA MET A 7 3.91 -9.87 22.42
C MET A 7 2.66 -8.96 22.50
N LEU A 8 2.04 -8.86 23.68
CA LEU A 8 0.90 -7.96 23.89
C LEU A 8 1.26 -6.50 23.66
N GLY A 9 2.43 -6.07 24.14
CA GLY A 9 2.92 -4.71 23.92
C GLY A 9 3.11 -4.38 22.43
N VAL A 10 3.73 -5.30 21.68
CA VAL A 10 3.91 -5.14 20.22
C VAL A 10 2.57 -5.13 19.51
N ALA A 11 1.65 -6.04 19.86
CA ALA A 11 0.33 -6.10 19.25
C ALA A 11 -0.48 -4.81 19.47
N LEU A 12 -0.47 -4.28 20.71
CA LEU A 12 -1.13 -3.01 21.04
C LEU A 12 -0.50 -1.83 20.31
N MET A 13 0.83 -1.78 20.24
CA MET A 13 1.56 -0.74 19.51
C MET A 13 1.18 -0.74 18.02
N LEU A 14 1.14 -1.91 17.38
CA LEU A 14 0.76 -2.03 15.97
C LEU A 14 -0.71 -1.64 15.75
N ALA A 15 -1.61 -2.09 16.61
CA ALA A 15 -3.03 -1.71 16.53
C ALA A 15 -3.21 -0.19 16.64
N ALA A 16 -2.47 0.47 17.54
CA ALA A 16 -2.51 1.92 17.71
C ALA A 16 -1.93 2.67 16.50
N LEU A 17 -0.84 2.18 15.91
CA LEU A 17 -0.26 2.75 14.70
C LEU A 17 -1.22 2.68 13.51
N ILE A 18 -1.85 1.52 13.30
CA ILE A 18 -2.80 1.31 12.21
C ILE A 18 -4.04 2.18 12.40
N SER A 19 -4.59 2.24 13.63
CA SER A 19 -5.76 3.07 13.88
C SER A 19 -5.48 4.56 13.69
N LEU A 20 -4.29 5.03 14.09
CA LEU A 20 -3.85 6.40 13.86
C LEU A 20 -3.67 6.70 12.36
N ASP A 21 -3.05 5.79 11.61
CA ASP A 21 -2.91 5.90 10.16
C ASP A 21 -4.28 6.00 9.47
N LEU A 22 -5.21 5.10 9.78
CA LEU A 22 -6.57 5.14 9.23
C LEU A 22 -7.33 6.41 9.59
N ALA A 23 -7.14 6.93 10.79
CA ALA A 23 -7.83 8.13 11.26
C ALA A 23 -7.28 9.43 10.63
N THR A 24 -6.05 9.42 10.14
CA THR A 24 -5.33 10.63 9.68
C THR A 24 -5.06 10.65 8.18
N SER A 25 -5.02 9.48 7.54
CA SER A 25 -4.76 9.36 6.10
C SER A 25 -5.95 9.83 5.26
N ALA A 26 -5.64 10.62 4.23
CA ALA A 26 -6.61 10.99 3.21
C ALA A 26 -6.99 9.77 2.34
N PRO A 27 -8.17 9.76 1.69
CA PRO A 27 -8.50 8.74 0.71
C PRO A 27 -7.39 8.63 -0.34
N LEU A 28 -7.02 7.39 -0.68
CA LEU A 28 -5.99 7.16 -1.68
C LEU A 28 -6.47 7.67 -3.03
N ASP A 29 -5.84 8.71 -3.57
CA ASP A 29 -6.15 9.25 -4.89
C ASP A 29 -5.30 8.55 -5.97
N PRO A 30 -5.84 7.55 -6.69
CA PRO A 30 -5.07 6.77 -7.67
C PRO A 30 -4.52 7.58 -8.84
N PHE A 31 -4.98 8.84 -9.03
CA PHE A 31 -4.55 9.71 -10.12
C PHE A 31 -3.46 10.71 -9.69
N HIS A 32 -3.26 10.92 -8.38
CA HIS A 32 -2.26 11.85 -7.85
C HIS A 32 -1.08 11.19 -7.12
N VAL A 33 -1.07 9.87 -6.91
CA VAL A 33 0.04 9.24 -6.18
C VAL A 33 1.26 9.00 -7.09
N PRO A 34 2.47 9.50 -6.75
CA PRO A 34 3.72 8.96 -7.29
C PRO A 34 3.80 7.50 -6.85
N ARG A 35 3.88 6.55 -7.81
CA ARG A 35 3.81 5.08 -7.59
C ARG A 35 4.36 4.69 -6.22
N LEU A 36 3.47 4.44 -5.26
CA LEU A 36 3.81 3.93 -3.94
C LEU A 36 4.50 2.58 -4.17
N ILE A 37 5.83 2.59 -4.14
CA ILE A 37 6.75 1.44 -4.14
C ILE A 37 6.12 0.21 -4.79
N ALA A 38 6.28 0.10 -6.11
CA ALA A 38 5.80 -1.04 -6.88
C ALA A 38 6.60 -2.32 -6.55
N LEU A 39 6.23 -3.05 -5.50
CA LEU A 39 6.79 -4.36 -5.13
C LEU A 39 6.35 -5.51 -6.08
N GLY A 40 6.08 -5.22 -7.37
CA GLY A 40 5.49 -6.15 -8.34
C GLY A 40 4.00 -6.40 -8.04
N SER A 41 3.04 -6.39 -8.97
CA SER A 41 3.02 -6.89 -10.34
C SER A 41 1.96 -6.16 -11.22
N GLY A 42 1.68 -4.87 -10.96
CA GLY A 42 0.60 -4.16 -11.68
C GLY A 42 0.77 -2.65 -11.86
N GLN A 43 1.89 -2.06 -11.44
CA GLN A 43 2.15 -0.61 -11.52
C GLN A 43 2.98 -0.23 -12.76
N SER A 44 2.67 -0.81 -13.91
CA SER A 44 3.15 -0.31 -15.20
C SER A 44 1.94 -0.11 -16.09
N SER A 45 1.68 1.15 -16.48
CA SER A 45 0.74 1.53 -17.54
C SER A 45 1.16 1.06 -18.94
N GLY A 46 1.97 -0.01 -19.01
CA GLY A 46 2.49 -0.66 -20.22
C GLY A 46 2.91 -2.12 -19.96
N GLY A 47 2.32 -2.79 -18.97
CA GLY A 47 2.68 -4.18 -18.60
C GLY A 47 1.60 -5.25 -18.82
N ALA A 48 0.37 -4.87 -19.12
CA ALA A 48 -0.64 -5.84 -19.58
C ALA A 48 -0.39 -6.11 -21.08
N ILE A 49 -0.50 -7.38 -21.49
CA ILE A 49 -0.38 -7.83 -22.89
C ILE A 49 -1.35 -7.07 -23.83
N CYS A 50 -2.34 -6.35 -23.28
CA CYS A 50 -3.30 -5.52 -24.02
C CYS A 50 -2.99 -4.01 -24.02
N ALA A 51 -1.85 -3.54 -23.51
CA ALA A 51 -1.52 -2.11 -23.42
C ALA A 51 -0.74 -1.55 -24.64
N ALA A 52 -0.71 -2.27 -25.76
CA ALA A 52 -0.15 -1.76 -27.01
C ALA A 52 -1.29 -1.20 -27.87
N LEU A 53 -1.41 0.13 -27.94
CA LEU A 53 -2.16 0.78 -29.01
C LEU A 53 -1.46 0.43 -30.34
N PRO A 54 -2.15 -0.11 -31.35
CA PRO A 54 -1.52 -0.39 -32.64
C PRO A 54 -1.01 0.92 -33.27
N PRO A 55 0.19 0.94 -33.88
CA PRO A 55 0.69 2.14 -34.54
C PRO A 55 -0.17 2.43 -35.78
N GLY A 56 -0.99 3.48 -35.72
CA GLY A 56 -1.86 3.85 -36.85
C GLY A 56 -3.01 4.82 -36.60
N GLN A 57 -2.95 5.67 -35.56
CA GLN A 57 -3.77 6.90 -35.45
C GLN A 57 -2.85 8.05 -35.06
#